data_AF-A0A916Z6Z8-F1
#
_entry.id   AF-A0A916Z6Z8-F1
#
_cell.length_a   1.000
_cell.length_b   1.000
_cell.length_c   1.000
_cell.angle_alpha   90.00
_cell.angle_beta   90.00
_cell.angle_gamma   90.00
#
_symmetry.space_group_name_H-M   'P 1'
#
loop_
_entity.id
_entity.type
_entity.pdbx_description
1 polymer ?
#
loop_
_entity_poly.entity_id
_entity_poly.type
_entity_poly.pdbx_seq_one_letter_code
_entity_poly.pdbx_strand_id
1 'polypeptide(L)'
;MAVENGNNERPGETQDGLTPFLPGQRRIPLSAIFLLLLVALLVGFSVSDGAGASWAGLGMLLLVPAAMGGLTADLVDPDGTQSMLGCYLYPTLFLIALSVIGYVVFGEGAICLAMALPLWVPAAMTGALVSHLNARLRRKHEARLQGRSYAAGWLLLPLVVIGYDAAYPPEWQDREVVREVIVDADPRTIWPMLVSVPAISPDEGKANLTQDILGVPRPSSARLVRRDGDLVRLARWGSDIRFEESITRIDAGRAITWHFAFPDDSVQAHTDRHISPDGATLKIDSGGYTLKPVGKNRVRLRRATSYRMRTRMPGYIGWWGDVLLGDVQENILAVVRDRAEARSAALAIRTPN
;
A
#
# COMPACT_ATOMS: atom_id res chain seq x y z
N MET A 1 -61.57 54.76 58.87
CA MET A 1 -61.31 53.70 57.87
C MET A 1 -59.83 53.42 57.93
N ALA A 2 -59.47 52.24 58.46
CA ALA A 2 -58.10 51.71 58.53
C ALA A 2 -57.54 51.55 57.10
N VAL A 3 -56.24 51.61 56.78
CA VAL A 3 -55.04 50.84 57.18
C VAL A 3 -53.91 51.55 56.38
N GLU A 4 -52.92 52.20 57.01
CA GLU A 4 -51.61 51.67 57.44
C GLU A 4 -50.46 51.99 56.45
N ASN A 5 -49.50 52.76 56.98
CA ASN A 5 -48.02 52.77 56.78
C ASN A 5 -47.44 52.65 55.36
N GLY A 6 -46.48 53.46 54.92
CA GLY A 6 -45.46 54.21 55.66
C GLY A 6 -44.08 53.88 55.07
N ASN A 7 -43.25 54.91 54.97
CA ASN A 7 -41.80 54.94 54.75
C ASN A 7 -41.22 54.74 53.34
N ASN A 8 -40.03 55.26 53.00
CA ASN A 8 -39.26 56.49 53.29
C ASN A 8 -37.83 56.19 52.73
N GLU A 9 -37.26 57.14 51.98
CA GLU A 9 -35.82 57.46 51.78
C GLU A 9 -34.72 56.42 51.36
N ARG A 10 -34.11 56.72 50.18
CA ARG A 10 -32.65 56.87 49.82
C ARG A 10 -31.64 55.71 50.12
N PRO A 11 -30.33 55.85 49.79
CA PRO A 11 -29.64 56.03 48.50
C PRO A 11 -28.53 54.97 48.23
N GLY A 12 -28.15 54.77 46.96
CA GLY A 12 -26.83 54.33 46.48
C GLY A 12 -26.23 52.99 46.94
N GLU A 13 -26.02 52.05 46.01
CA GLU A 13 -24.88 51.13 46.14
C GLU A 13 -24.43 50.55 44.79
N THR A 14 -23.13 50.73 44.55
CA THR A 14 -22.16 49.84 43.90
C THR A 14 -22.33 49.41 42.43
N GLN A 15 -21.34 49.88 41.65
CA GLN A 15 -20.69 49.12 40.58
C GLN A 15 -20.66 47.63 40.90
N ASP A 16 -21.23 46.82 40.03
CA ASP A 16 -20.79 45.43 39.85
C ASP A 16 -20.51 45.22 38.36
N GLY A 17 -19.26 45.50 38.01
CA GLY A 17 -18.69 44.99 36.78
C GLY A 17 -18.42 43.51 36.97
N LEU A 18 -19.08 42.65 36.20
CA LEU A 18 -18.52 41.34 35.88
C LEU A 18 -18.60 41.06 34.37
N THR A 19 -17.48 41.45 33.76
CA THR A 19 -16.85 40.91 32.56
C THR A 19 -17.57 41.06 31.22
N PRO A 20 -17.08 41.94 30.32
CA PRO A 20 -17.38 41.80 28.91
C PRO A 20 -16.87 40.44 28.44
N PHE A 21 -17.69 39.72 27.66
CA PHE A 21 -17.26 38.54 26.91
C PHE A 21 -15.95 38.85 26.21
N LEU A 22 -14.85 38.28 26.68
CA LEU A 22 -13.53 38.44 26.07
C LEU A 22 -13.61 37.90 24.63
N PRO A 23 -13.47 38.75 23.60
CA PRO A 23 -13.31 38.28 22.24
C PRO A 23 -11.86 37.80 22.13
N GLY A 24 -11.61 36.48 22.19
CA GLY A 24 -10.23 36.01 22.06
C GLY A 24 -9.92 34.57 22.39
N GLN A 25 -10.83 33.81 23.00
CA GLN A 25 -10.57 32.37 23.20
C GLN A 25 -10.96 31.61 21.92
N ARG A 26 -10.02 31.51 20.98
CA ARG A 26 -10.12 30.54 19.86
C ARG A 26 -10.18 29.13 20.46
N ARG A 27 -11.37 28.67 20.83
CA ARG A 27 -11.58 27.29 21.26
C ARG A 27 -11.24 26.40 20.07
N ILE A 28 -10.22 25.56 20.23
CA ILE A 28 -9.85 24.58 19.22
C ILE A 28 -11.08 23.68 19.02
N PRO A 29 -11.63 23.56 17.80
CA PRO A 29 -12.78 22.70 17.56
C PRO A 29 -12.38 21.25 17.85
N LEU A 30 -13.31 20.46 18.39
CA LEU A 30 -13.06 19.06 18.77
C LEU A 30 -12.57 18.22 17.56
N SER A 31 -13.03 18.57 16.35
CA SER A 31 -12.56 17.97 15.10
C SER A 31 -11.07 18.18 14.85
N ALA A 32 -10.50 19.34 15.21
CA ALA A 32 -9.05 19.57 15.12
C ALA A 32 -8.28 18.69 16.11
N ILE A 33 -8.78 18.53 17.34
CA ILE A 33 -8.14 17.67 18.35
C ILE A 33 -8.17 16.22 17.86
N PHE A 34 -9.32 15.73 17.38
CA PHE A 34 -9.45 14.37 16.88
C PHE A 34 -8.64 14.12 15.61
N LEU A 35 -8.54 15.10 14.71
CA LEU A 35 -7.68 15.01 13.54
C LEU A 35 -6.21 14.90 13.94
N LEU A 36 -5.76 15.74 14.89
CA LEU A 36 -4.40 15.67 15.42
C LEU A 36 -4.12 14.34 16.12
N LEU A 37 -5.06 13.83 16.92
CA LEU A 37 -4.93 12.51 17.55
C LEU A 37 -4.88 11.38 16.53
N LEU A 38 -5.71 11.43 15.48
CA LEU A 38 -5.70 10.44 14.40
C LEU A 38 -4.35 10.47 13.67
N VAL A 39 -3.85 11.65 13.31
CA VAL A 39 -2.53 11.80 12.66
C VAL A 39 -1.41 11.33 13.58
N ALA A 40 -1.43 11.70 14.86
CA ALA A 40 -0.43 11.26 15.84
C ALA A 40 -0.45 9.73 16.01
N LEU A 41 -1.63 9.12 16.00
CA LEU A 41 -1.80 7.68 16.05
C LEU A 41 -1.24 7.01 14.78
N LEU A 42 -1.50 7.57 13.59
CA LEU A 42 -0.93 7.06 12.34
C LEU A 42 0.61 7.12 12.36
N VAL A 43 1.18 8.23 12.80
CA VAL A 43 2.64 8.37 12.96
C VAL A 43 3.18 7.37 13.99
N GLY A 44 2.49 7.20 15.12
CA GLY A 44 2.86 6.22 16.13
C GLY A 44 2.82 4.79 15.60
N PHE A 45 1.81 4.44 14.81
CA PHE A 45 1.73 3.17 14.12
C PHE A 45 2.89 3.02 13.13
N SER A 46 3.17 4.02 12.28
CA SER A 46 4.23 3.98 11.26
C SER A 46 5.62 3.70 11.83
N VAL A 47 5.87 4.14 13.07
CA VAL A 47 7.13 3.94 13.79
C VAL A 47 7.16 2.60 14.54
N SER A 48 6.01 1.95 14.73
CA SER A 48 5.92 0.68 15.45
C SER A 48 6.00 -0.54 14.50
N ASP A 49 7.00 -1.41 14.70
CA ASP A 49 7.21 -2.61 13.89
C ASP A 49 6.11 -3.69 14.06
N GLY A 50 5.22 -3.55 15.06
CA GLY A 50 4.30 -4.60 15.51
C GLY A 50 2.95 -4.71 14.78
N ALA A 51 2.63 -3.83 13.84
CA ALA A 51 1.27 -3.68 13.31
C ALA A 51 1.03 -4.31 11.92
N GLY A 52 1.91 -5.19 11.44
CA GLY A 52 1.92 -5.70 10.06
C GLY A 52 0.55 -6.13 9.51
N ALA A 53 -0.28 -6.82 10.30
CA ALA A 53 -1.62 -7.26 9.88
C ALA A 53 -2.66 -6.13 9.76
N SER A 54 -2.50 -5.04 10.51
CA SER A 54 -3.44 -3.93 10.58
C SER A 54 -3.30 -2.94 9.42
N TRP A 55 -2.11 -2.83 8.82
CA TRP A 55 -1.83 -1.89 7.72
C TRP A 55 -2.65 -2.18 6.45
N ALA A 56 -2.85 -3.46 6.14
CA ALA A 56 -3.62 -3.90 4.98
C ALA A 56 -5.11 -4.17 5.30
N GLY A 57 -5.57 -3.75 6.48
CA GLY A 57 -6.94 -3.94 6.96
C GLY A 57 -7.93 -2.89 6.44
N LEU A 58 -9.23 -3.16 6.60
CA LEU A 58 -10.29 -2.22 6.16
C LEU A 58 -10.26 -0.94 6.98
N GLY A 59 -9.92 -1.05 8.27
CA GLY A 59 -9.79 0.11 9.16
C GLY A 59 -8.79 1.12 8.62
N MET A 60 -7.58 0.65 8.27
CA MET A 60 -6.50 1.50 7.77
C MET A 60 -6.74 1.98 6.34
N LEU A 61 -7.18 1.10 5.43
CA LEU A 61 -7.30 1.43 4.01
C LEU A 61 -8.55 2.22 3.65
N LEU A 62 -9.63 2.16 4.45
CA LEU A 62 -10.89 2.83 4.14
C LEU A 62 -11.37 3.77 5.26
N LEU A 63 -11.40 3.31 6.51
CA LEU A 63 -12.04 4.08 7.57
C LEU A 63 -11.18 5.23 8.08
N VAL A 64 -9.86 5.06 8.18
CA VAL A 64 -8.92 6.14 8.50
C VAL A 64 -9.00 7.28 7.48
N PRO A 65 -8.82 7.06 6.16
CA PRO A 65 -8.93 8.15 5.20
C PRO A 65 -10.33 8.78 5.19
N ALA A 66 -11.39 7.98 5.35
CA ALA A 66 -12.75 8.53 5.52
C ALA A 66 -12.87 9.42 6.76
N ALA A 67 -12.34 9.00 7.90
CA ALA A 67 -12.31 9.79 9.13
C ALA A 67 -11.51 11.08 8.97
N MET A 68 -10.34 11.03 8.32
CA MET A 68 -9.58 12.23 8.00
C MET A 68 -10.39 13.18 7.13
N GLY A 69 -11.06 12.66 6.10
CA GLY A 69 -11.87 13.49 5.22
C GLY A 69 -13.08 14.12 5.91
N GLY A 70 -13.76 13.35 6.76
CA GLY A 70 -14.87 13.84 7.56
C GLY A 70 -14.47 14.89 8.59
N LEU A 71 -13.41 14.64 9.36
CA LEU A 71 -12.87 15.58 10.34
C LEU A 71 -12.35 16.86 9.68
N THR A 72 -11.74 16.75 8.50
CA THR A 72 -11.30 17.91 7.71
C THR A 72 -12.50 18.73 7.22
N ALA A 73 -13.55 18.08 6.73
CA ALA A 73 -14.77 18.77 6.32
C ALA A 73 -15.47 19.46 7.51
N ASP A 74 -15.57 18.79 8.67
CA ASP A 74 -16.11 19.40 9.89
C ASP A 74 -15.26 20.58 10.41
N LEU A 75 -13.96 20.64 10.06
CA LEU A 75 -13.07 21.74 10.41
C LEU A 75 -13.21 22.94 9.47
N VAL A 76 -13.23 22.68 8.16
CA VAL A 76 -13.20 23.72 7.12
C VAL A 76 -14.59 24.27 6.82
N ASP A 77 -15.62 23.45 6.95
CA ASP A 77 -17.01 23.82 6.71
C ASP A 77 -17.96 23.23 7.78
N PRO A 78 -17.84 23.69 9.04
CA PRO A 78 -18.63 23.16 10.17
C PRO A 78 -20.14 23.30 9.95
N ASP A 79 -20.53 24.29 9.16
CA ASP A 79 -21.92 24.59 8.83
C ASP A 79 -22.40 23.89 7.55
N GLY A 80 -21.53 23.43 6.66
CA GLY A 80 -21.93 22.78 5.39
C GLY A 80 -22.32 23.77 4.29
N THR A 81 -21.82 25.02 4.35
CA THR A 81 -22.09 26.12 3.41
C THR A 81 -21.35 26.01 2.08
N GLN A 82 -20.24 25.27 2.04
CA GLN A 82 -19.39 25.14 0.87
C GLN A 82 -20.10 24.43 -0.28
N SER A 83 -19.59 24.69 -1.49
CA SER A 83 -19.98 23.95 -2.68
C SER A 83 -19.51 22.49 -2.59
N MET A 84 -20.12 21.61 -3.38
CA MET A 84 -19.69 20.20 -3.46
C MET A 84 -18.23 20.06 -3.87
N LEU A 85 -17.72 20.99 -4.70
CA LEU A 85 -16.31 21.01 -5.09
C LEU A 85 -15.41 21.31 -3.88
N GLY A 86 -15.75 22.31 -3.07
CA GLY A 86 -15.01 22.62 -1.84
C GLY A 86 -15.03 21.46 -0.83
N CYS A 87 -16.17 20.79 -0.71
CA CYS A 87 -16.33 19.60 0.15
C CYS A 87 -15.33 18.48 -0.20
N TYR A 88 -15.00 18.30 -1.48
CA TYR A 88 -14.04 17.26 -1.89
C TYR A 88 -12.61 17.76 -1.96
N LEU A 89 -12.41 19.02 -2.37
CA LEU A 89 -11.08 19.57 -2.63
C LEU A 89 -10.22 19.65 -1.37
N TYR A 90 -10.73 20.24 -0.27
CA TYR A 90 -9.92 20.43 0.94
C TYR A 90 -9.49 19.10 1.59
N PRO A 91 -10.39 18.11 1.81
CA PRO A 91 -10.02 16.79 2.30
C PRO A 91 -9.01 16.07 1.41
N THR A 92 -9.16 16.17 0.10
CA THR A 92 -8.25 15.54 -0.86
C THR A 92 -6.86 16.18 -0.78
N LEU A 93 -6.78 17.52 -0.80
CA LEU A 93 -5.51 18.23 -0.67
C LEU A 93 -4.82 17.91 0.67
N PHE A 94 -5.58 17.84 1.76
CA PHE A 94 -5.04 17.48 3.07
C PHE A 94 -4.48 16.05 3.09
N LEU A 95 -5.24 15.08 2.56
CA LEU A 95 -4.78 13.69 2.45
C LEU A 95 -3.52 13.58 1.58
N ILE A 96 -3.52 14.20 0.40
CA ILE A 96 -2.36 14.18 -0.51
C ILE A 96 -1.14 14.84 0.13
N ALA A 97 -1.33 15.98 0.82
CA ALA A 97 -0.24 16.62 1.56
C ALA A 97 0.33 15.69 2.63
N LEU A 98 -0.51 14.99 3.40
CA LEU A 98 -0.04 14.04 4.41
C LEU A 98 0.67 12.84 3.77
N SER A 99 0.15 12.31 2.66
CA SER A 99 0.80 11.25 1.90
C SER A 99 2.19 11.65 1.40
N VAL A 100 2.34 12.87 0.87
CA VAL A 100 3.63 13.39 0.39
C VAL A 100 4.59 13.60 1.56
N ILE A 101 4.12 14.15 2.68
CA ILE A 101 4.92 14.28 3.90
C ILE A 101 5.36 12.90 4.37
N GLY A 102 4.46 11.91 4.38
CA GLY A 102 4.77 10.55 4.78
C GLY A 102 5.85 9.91 3.89
N TYR A 103 5.70 10.05 2.58
CA TYR A 103 6.70 9.61 1.60
C TYR A 103 8.07 10.27 1.82
N VAL A 104 8.12 11.58 2.03
CA VAL A 104 9.40 12.30 2.19
C VAL A 104 10.05 12.08 3.56
N VAL A 105 9.27 12.07 4.64
CA VAL A 105 9.78 12.03 6.02
C VAL A 105 10.03 10.60 6.48
N PHE A 106 9.08 9.70 6.25
CA PHE A 106 9.19 8.31 6.67
C PHE A 106 9.77 7.43 5.57
N GLY A 107 9.97 7.94 4.35
CA GLY A 107 10.49 7.14 3.23
C GLY A 107 9.60 5.93 2.92
N GLU A 108 8.28 6.14 3.02
CA GLU A 108 7.26 5.16 2.65
C GLU A 108 7.49 4.70 1.20
N GLY A 109 7.21 3.42 0.92
CA GLY A 109 7.36 2.87 -0.41
C GLY A 109 6.43 3.56 -1.41
N ALA A 110 6.97 4.09 -2.51
CA ALA A 110 6.18 4.71 -3.59
C ALA A 110 5.10 3.74 -4.14
N ILE A 111 5.41 2.44 -4.14
CA ILE A 111 4.51 1.37 -4.58
C ILE A 111 3.27 1.32 -3.69
N CYS A 112 3.44 1.26 -2.37
CA CYS A 112 2.29 1.16 -1.47
C CYS A 112 1.46 2.44 -1.45
N LEU A 113 2.06 3.61 -1.66
CA LEU A 113 1.27 4.83 -1.87
C LEU A 113 0.46 4.77 -3.18
N ALA A 114 1.05 4.28 -4.28
CA ALA A 114 0.34 4.07 -5.54
C ALA A 114 -0.80 3.05 -5.40
N MET A 115 -0.64 2.03 -4.53
CA MET A 115 -1.68 1.08 -4.16
C MET A 115 -2.75 1.68 -3.23
N ALA A 116 -2.37 2.57 -2.32
CA ALA A 116 -3.28 3.08 -1.30
C ALA A 116 -4.14 4.25 -1.81
N LEU A 117 -3.58 5.18 -2.59
CA LEU A 117 -4.26 6.39 -3.06
C LEU A 117 -5.59 6.13 -3.81
N PRO A 118 -5.70 5.12 -4.70
CA PRO A 118 -6.95 4.79 -5.36
C PRO A 118 -8.09 4.41 -4.40
N LEU A 119 -7.76 3.98 -3.17
CA LEU A 119 -8.74 3.69 -2.12
C LEU A 119 -8.91 4.88 -1.17
N TRP A 120 -7.80 5.51 -0.77
CA TRP A 120 -7.80 6.59 0.22
C TRP A 120 -8.54 7.83 -0.25
N VAL A 121 -8.36 8.24 -1.52
CA VAL A 121 -9.01 9.46 -2.04
C VAL A 121 -10.54 9.31 -2.06
N PRO A 122 -11.13 8.26 -2.67
CA PRO A 122 -12.59 8.06 -2.60
C PRO A 122 -13.11 7.88 -1.18
N ALA A 123 -12.36 7.21 -0.30
CA ALA A 123 -12.76 7.04 1.09
C ALA A 123 -12.82 8.40 1.83
N ALA A 124 -11.78 9.23 1.69
CA ALA A 124 -11.74 10.58 2.24
C ALA A 124 -12.87 11.46 1.70
N MET A 125 -13.14 11.40 0.39
CA MET A 125 -14.27 12.10 -0.22
C MET A 125 -15.62 11.63 0.35
N THR A 126 -15.77 10.32 0.61
CA THR A 126 -16.99 9.76 1.21
C THR A 126 -17.18 10.26 2.64
N GLY A 127 -16.13 10.27 3.45
CA GLY A 127 -16.21 10.79 4.81
C GLY A 127 -16.51 12.30 4.87
N ALA A 128 -15.92 13.06 3.95
CA ALA A 128 -16.22 14.47 3.76
C ALA A 128 -17.69 14.69 3.37
N LEU A 129 -18.21 13.91 2.42
CA LEU A 129 -19.61 13.97 1.99
C LEU A 129 -20.56 13.69 3.16
N VAL A 130 -20.30 12.64 3.94
CA VAL A 130 -21.12 12.30 5.11
C VAL A 130 -21.15 13.46 6.10
N SER A 131 -19.99 14.07 6.37
CA SER A 131 -19.88 15.19 7.31
C SER A 131 -20.60 16.44 6.80
N HIS A 132 -20.49 16.73 5.49
CA HIS A 132 -21.20 17.82 4.82
C HIS A 132 -22.72 17.65 4.85
N LEU A 133 -23.22 16.45 4.55
CA LEU A 133 -24.66 16.15 4.62
C LEU A 133 -25.17 16.27 6.05
N ASN A 134 -24.41 15.78 7.04
CA ASN A 134 -24.75 15.94 8.45
C ASN A 134 -24.77 17.42 8.86
N ALA A 135 -23.82 18.23 8.42
CA ALA A 135 -23.80 19.68 8.67
C ALA A 135 -25.05 20.37 8.13
N ARG A 136 -25.45 20.03 6.91
CA ARG A 136 -26.68 20.56 6.29
C ARG A 136 -27.94 20.18 7.07
N LEU A 137 -28.05 18.93 7.52
CA LEU A 137 -29.18 18.46 8.33
C LEU A 137 -29.22 19.18 9.68
N ARG A 138 -28.08 19.34 10.36
CA ARG A 138 -28.00 20.06 11.65
C ARG A 138 -28.47 21.50 11.54
N ARG A 139 -28.05 22.22 10.50
CA ARG A 139 -28.51 23.59 10.26
C ARG A 139 -30.02 23.68 10.11
N LYS A 140 -30.63 22.70 9.43
CA LYS A 140 -32.08 22.66 9.23
C LYS A 140 -32.86 22.41 10.53
N HIS A 141 -32.27 21.69 11.49
CA HIS A 141 -32.94 21.22 12.71
C HIS A 141 -32.48 21.94 13.99
N GLU A 142 -31.67 23.01 13.91
CA GLU A 142 -31.11 23.77 15.05
C GLU A 142 -30.41 22.91 16.13
N ALA A 143 -30.03 21.67 15.78
CA ALA A 143 -29.54 20.67 16.73
C ALA A 143 -28.02 20.78 16.96
N ARG A 144 -27.58 21.82 17.69
CA ARG A 144 -26.15 22.07 17.98
C ARG A 144 -25.48 20.98 18.85
N LEU A 145 -26.22 20.30 19.74
CA LEU A 145 -25.67 19.29 20.66
C LEU A 145 -25.23 17.98 19.96
N GLN A 146 -25.78 17.67 18.79
CA GLN A 146 -25.46 16.44 18.05
C GLN A 146 -24.08 16.47 17.38
N GLY A 147 -23.46 17.64 17.20
CA GLY A 147 -22.15 17.77 16.51
C GLY A 147 -21.00 17.06 17.24
N ARG A 148 -21.06 16.96 18.57
CA ARG A 148 -20.01 16.30 19.38
C ARG A 148 -20.00 14.76 19.21
N SER A 149 -21.16 14.15 19.05
CA SER A 149 -21.29 12.69 18.86
C SER A 149 -20.80 12.22 17.48
N TYR A 150 -21.00 13.02 16.43
CA TYR A 150 -20.54 12.65 15.08
C TYR A 150 -19.01 12.72 14.94
N ALA A 151 -18.37 13.75 15.50
CA ALA A 151 -16.91 13.85 15.49
C ALA A 151 -16.22 12.70 16.24
N ALA A 152 -16.83 12.23 17.35
CA ALA A 152 -16.31 11.08 18.09
C ALA A 152 -16.40 9.78 17.28
N GLY A 153 -17.45 9.62 16.46
CA GLY A 153 -17.60 8.48 15.55
C GLY A 153 -16.46 8.38 14.55
N TRP A 154 -15.99 9.51 14.00
CA TRP A 154 -14.84 9.52 13.09
C TRP A 154 -13.54 9.04 13.74
N LEU A 155 -13.35 9.29 15.03
CA LEU A 155 -12.17 8.79 15.74
C LEU A 155 -12.33 7.32 16.18
N LEU A 156 -13.48 6.96 16.75
CA LEU A 156 -13.68 5.66 17.38
C LEU A 156 -13.87 4.53 16.36
N LEU A 157 -14.59 4.78 15.26
CA LEU A 157 -14.94 3.74 14.30
C LEU A 157 -13.69 3.10 13.63
N PRO A 158 -12.72 3.87 13.10
CA PRO A 158 -11.49 3.29 12.56
C PRO A 158 -10.72 2.49 13.60
N LEU A 159 -10.62 2.99 14.85
CA LEU A 159 -9.88 2.33 15.93
C LEU A 159 -10.49 0.98 16.32
N VAL A 160 -11.82 0.91 16.42
CA VAL A 160 -12.53 -0.34 16.71
C VAL A 160 -12.29 -1.36 15.58
N VAL A 161 -12.37 -0.94 14.32
CA VAL A 161 -12.17 -1.84 13.18
C VAL A 161 -10.71 -2.27 13.04
N ILE A 162 -9.74 -1.39 13.30
CA ILE A 162 -8.31 -1.75 13.36
C ILE A 162 -8.08 -2.81 14.45
N GLY A 163 -8.66 -2.62 15.65
CA GLY A 163 -8.57 -3.59 16.73
C GLY A 163 -9.23 -4.93 16.37
N TYR A 164 -10.37 -4.89 15.69
CA TYR A 164 -11.04 -6.10 15.17
C TYR A 164 -10.18 -6.82 14.12
N ASP A 165 -9.55 -6.10 13.20
CA ASP A 165 -8.66 -6.67 12.17
C ASP A 165 -7.42 -7.31 12.78
N ALA A 166 -6.88 -6.71 13.84
CA ALA A 166 -5.75 -7.28 14.60
C ALA A 166 -6.15 -8.55 15.37
N ALA A 167 -7.33 -8.55 16.01
CA ALA A 167 -7.82 -9.67 16.81
C ALA A 167 -8.30 -10.86 15.95
N TYR A 168 -8.87 -10.57 14.78
CA TYR A 168 -9.47 -11.56 13.88
C TYR A 168 -8.91 -11.40 12.46
N PRO A 169 -7.62 -11.73 12.25
CA PRO A 169 -6.99 -11.61 10.95
C PRO A 169 -7.68 -12.53 9.92
N PRO A 170 -7.79 -12.08 8.65
CA PRO A 170 -8.34 -12.93 7.59
C PRO A 170 -7.50 -14.19 7.37
N GLU A 171 -8.14 -15.23 6.84
CA GLU A 171 -7.46 -16.47 6.48
C GLU A 171 -6.40 -16.25 5.38
N TRP A 172 -5.38 -17.11 5.37
CA TRP A 172 -4.41 -17.15 4.28
C TRP A 172 -5.09 -17.58 2.99
N GLN A 173 -4.72 -16.92 1.91
CA GLN A 173 -5.18 -17.20 0.56
C GLN A 173 -3.96 -17.45 -0.33
N ASP A 174 -3.92 -18.64 -0.92
CA ASP A 174 -2.92 -19.01 -1.89
C ASP A 174 -3.20 -18.36 -3.25
N ARG A 175 -2.14 -17.91 -3.91
CA ARG A 175 -2.18 -17.32 -5.25
C ARG A 175 -0.96 -17.77 -6.05
N GLU A 176 -1.12 -17.80 -7.36
CA GLU A 176 -0.03 -18.10 -8.30
C GLU A 176 -0.06 -17.08 -9.44
N VAL A 177 1.07 -16.43 -9.69
CA VAL A 177 1.27 -15.59 -10.87
C VAL A 177 2.06 -16.37 -11.90
N VAL A 178 1.52 -16.49 -13.11
CA VAL A 178 2.11 -17.26 -14.21
C VAL A 178 2.28 -16.35 -15.43
N ARG A 179 3.43 -16.45 -16.09
CA ARG A 179 3.70 -15.84 -17.39
C ARG A 179 4.39 -16.84 -18.31
N GLU A 180 4.10 -16.73 -19.60
CA GLU A 180 4.64 -17.62 -20.61
C GLU A 180 5.10 -16.85 -21.84
N VAL A 181 6.14 -17.36 -22.49
CA VAL A 181 6.60 -16.84 -23.78
C VAL A 181 7.03 -18.00 -24.67
N ILE A 182 6.84 -17.85 -25.98
CA ILE A 182 7.43 -18.74 -26.97
C ILE A 182 8.82 -18.22 -27.31
N VAL A 183 9.81 -19.11 -27.27
CA VAL A 183 11.20 -18.83 -27.60
C VAL A 183 11.60 -19.68 -28.79
N ASP A 184 12.11 -19.04 -29.84
CA ASP A 184 12.64 -19.71 -31.05
C ASP A 184 14.09 -20.20 -30.82
N ALA A 185 14.27 -21.04 -29.81
CA ALA A 185 15.51 -21.73 -29.49
C ALA A 185 15.25 -23.16 -28.97
N ASP A 186 16.26 -24.03 -29.05
CA ASP A 186 16.18 -25.36 -28.46
C ASP A 186 16.39 -25.31 -26.92
N PRO A 187 15.87 -26.29 -26.15
CA PRO A 187 16.01 -26.28 -24.69
C PRO A 187 17.45 -26.20 -24.19
N ARG A 188 18.44 -26.76 -24.91
CA ARG A 188 19.85 -26.75 -24.48
C ARG A 188 20.47 -25.37 -24.60
N THR A 189 19.97 -24.54 -25.52
CA THR A 189 20.35 -23.13 -25.64
C THR A 189 19.76 -22.29 -24.50
N ILE A 190 18.50 -22.54 -24.12
CA ILE A 190 17.79 -21.77 -23.09
C ILE A 190 18.25 -22.16 -21.68
N TRP A 191 18.41 -23.46 -21.42
CA TRP A 191 18.57 -24.04 -20.09
C TRP A 191 19.69 -23.42 -19.23
N PRO A 192 20.91 -23.18 -19.74
CA PRO A 192 21.98 -22.59 -18.93
C PRO A 192 21.62 -21.24 -18.32
N MET A 193 20.84 -20.42 -19.03
CA MET A 193 20.42 -19.08 -18.56
C MET A 193 19.35 -19.17 -17.46
N LEU A 194 18.59 -20.27 -17.40
CA LEU A 194 17.58 -20.48 -16.36
C LEU A 194 18.19 -21.05 -15.08
N VAL A 195 19.24 -21.88 -15.21
CA VAL A 195 19.95 -22.46 -14.07
C VAL A 195 20.75 -21.40 -13.32
N SER A 196 21.45 -20.52 -14.04
CA SER A 196 22.16 -19.38 -13.46
C SER A 196 21.97 -18.19 -14.39
N VAL A 197 21.15 -17.23 -13.97
CA VAL A 197 20.82 -16.05 -14.77
C VAL A 197 22.06 -15.16 -14.82
N PRO A 198 22.70 -14.99 -16.00
CA PRO A 198 23.86 -14.11 -16.14
C PRO A 198 23.48 -12.67 -15.81
N ALA A 199 24.49 -11.82 -15.60
CA ALA A 199 24.27 -10.38 -15.41
C ALA A 199 23.37 -9.82 -16.52
N ILE A 200 22.33 -9.08 -16.13
CA ILE A 200 21.36 -8.41 -17.00
C ILE A 200 21.72 -6.93 -17.01
N SER A 201 21.93 -6.38 -18.20
CA SER A 201 22.21 -4.97 -18.40
C SER A 201 20.94 -4.13 -18.21
N PRO A 202 21.02 -2.87 -17.74
CA PRO A 202 19.84 -2.03 -17.54
C PRO A 202 19.00 -1.79 -18.80
N ASP A 203 19.62 -1.83 -19.98
CA ASP A 203 18.99 -1.65 -21.30
C ASP A 203 18.28 -2.91 -21.81
N GLU A 204 18.48 -4.07 -21.17
CA GLU A 204 17.81 -5.30 -21.56
C GLU A 204 16.39 -5.39 -20.99
N GLY A 205 15.53 -6.09 -21.72
CA GLY A 205 14.15 -6.36 -21.31
C GLY A 205 13.14 -5.35 -21.84
N LYS A 206 12.00 -5.23 -21.18
CA LYS A 206 10.87 -4.39 -21.62
C LYS A 206 10.43 -3.43 -20.53
N ALA A 207 10.14 -2.20 -20.94
CA ALA A 207 9.56 -1.21 -20.07
C ALA A 207 8.18 -1.66 -19.55
N ASN A 208 7.94 -1.49 -18.25
CA ASN A 208 6.69 -1.86 -17.59
C ASN A 208 6.36 -0.93 -16.40
N LEU A 209 5.13 -1.04 -15.88
CA LEU A 209 4.64 -0.21 -14.79
C LEU A 209 5.47 -0.40 -13.52
N THR A 210 5.75 -1.65 -13.16
CA THR A 210 6.41 -2.00 -11.89
C THR A 210 7.85 -1.48 -11.80
N GLN A 211 8.62 -1.63 -12.87
CA GLN A 211 10.06 -1.35 -12.85
C GLN A 211 10.39 0.06 -13.33
N ASP A 212 9.66 0.59 -14.33
CA ASP A 212 10.00 1.87 -14.96
C ASP A 212 9.18 3.05 -14.43
N ILE A 213 8.00 2.80 -13.87
CA ILE A 213 7.12 3.86 -13.34
C ILE A 213 7.12 3.84 -11.81
N LEU A 214 6.94 2.66 -11.20
CA LEU A 214 6.92 2.49 -9.74
C LEU A 214 8.33 2.35 -9.14
N GLY A 215 9.35 2.17 -9.98
CA GLY A 215 10.75 2.22 -9.57
C GLY A 215 11.27 0.96 -8.86
N VAL A 216 10.62 -0.18 -9.00
CA VAL A 216 11.17 -1.45 -8.49
C VAL A 216 12.48 -1.77 -9.24
N PRO A 217 13.61 -1.99 -8.54
CA PRO A 217 14.86 -2.35 -9.18
C PRO A 217 14.72 -3.54 -10.11
N ARG A 218 15.28 -3.45 -11.32
CA ARG A 218 15.28 -4.55 -12.28
C ARG A 218 16.19 -5.69 -11.80
N PRO A 219 15.81 -6.97 -12.03
CA PRO A 219 16.68 -8.12 -11.82
C PRO A 219 18.01 -7.95 -12.54
N SER A 220 19.11 -8.01 -11.79
CA SER A 220 20.46 -7.83 -12.32
C SER A 220 21.19 -9.15 -12.47
N SER A 221 20.96 -10.14 -11.60
CA SER A 221 21.51 -11.49 -11.76
C SER A 221 20.85 -12.50 -10.82
N ALA A 222 21.02 -13.79 -11.11
CA ALA A 222 20.72 -14.86 -10.15
C ALA A 222 21.75 -15.98 -10.30
N ARG A 223 22.83 -15.90 -9.51
CA ARG A 223 23.98 -16.79 -9.64
C ARG A 223 23.80 -18.05 -8.83
N LEU A 224 23.91 -19.21 -9.48
CA LEU A 224 23.88 -20.50 -8.78
C LEU A 224 25.18 -20.72 -8.01
N VAL A 225 25.06 -21.08 -6.74
CA VAL A 225 26.16 -21.49 -5.86
C VAL A 225 25.81 -22.79 -5.15
N ARG A 226 26.83 -23.49 -4.66
CA ARG A 226 26.66 -24.57 -3.69
C ARG A 226 27.01 -24.04 -2.31
N ARG A 227 26.08 -24.15 -1.36
CA ARG A 227 26.26 -23.76 0.04
C ARG A 227 25.80 -24.92 0.91
N ASP A 228 26.69 -25.42 1.76
CA ASP A 228 26.41 -26.52 2.71
C ASP A 228 25.79 -27.78 2.09
N GLY A 229 26.16 -28.07 0.84
CA GLY A 229 25.63 -29.20 0.08
C GLY A 229 24.43 -28.85 -0.80
N ASP A 230 23.69 -27.79 -0.47
CA ASP A 230 22.51 -27.33 -1.19
C ASP A 230 22.84 -26.41 -2.36
N LEU A 231 21.96 -26.42 -3.35
CA LEU A 231 22.02 -25.53 -4.50
C LEU A 231 21.16 -24.29 -4.22
N VAL A 232 21.79 -23.12 -4.23
CA VAL A 232 21.14 -21.84 -3.94
C VAL A 232 21.44 -20.85 -5.05
N ARG A 233 20.41 -20.17 -5.53
CA ARG A 233 20.56 -19.04 -6.45
C ARG A 233 20.58 -17.74 -5.65
N LEU A 234 21.67 -16.98 -5.78
CA LEU A 234 21.83 -15.67 -5.15
C LEU A 234 21.28 -14.61 -6.10
N ALA A 235 20.04 -14.18 -5.87
CA ALA A 235 19.36 -13.19 -6.68
C ALA A 235 19.73 -11.77 -6.24
N ARG A 236 19.94 -10.91 -7.23
CA ARG A 236 20.19 -9.47 -7.04
C ARG A 236 19.36 -8.67 -8.02
N TRP A 237 18.72 -7.61 -7.54
CA TRP A 237 18.02 -6.63 -8.36
C TRP A 237 18.60 -5.25 -8.09
N GLY A 238 19.15 -4.62 -9.12
CA GLY A 238 19.99 -3.43 -8.96
C GLY A 238 21.14 -3.65 -7.97
N SER A 239 21.52 -2.58 -7.25
CA SER A 239 22.42 -2.59 -6.09
C SER A 239 21.71 -2.91 -4.77
N ASP A 240 20.39 -2.92 -4.80
CA ASP A 240 19.59 -2.55 -3.64
C ASP A 240 18.88 -3.74 -3.01
N ILE A 241 18.40 -4.66 -3.84
CA ILE A 241 17.61 -5.81 -3.41
C ILE A 241 18.41 -7.10 -3.60
N ARG A 242 18.40 -7.95 -2.57
CA ARG A 242 19.01 -9.28 -2.58
C ARG A 242 18.14 -10.29 -1.86
N PHE A 243 18.06 -11.49 -2.43
CA PHE A 243 17.36 -12.62 -1.82
C PHE A 243 17.92 -13.92 -2.37
N GLU A 244 17.51 -15.02 -1.78
CA GLU A 244 17.98 -16.36 -2.11
C GLU A 244 16.84 -17.21 -2.66
N GLU A 245 17.20 -18.10 -3.58
CA GLU A 245 16.29 -19.05 -4.22
C GLU A 245 16.88 -20.45 -3.97
N SER A 246 16.38 -21.12 -2.94
CA SER A 246 16.82 -22.46 -2.53
C SER A 246 16.22 -23.50 -3.47
N ILE A 247 17.06 -24.14 -4.30
CA ILE A 247 16.58 -25.02 -5.36
C ILE A 247 16.00 -26.30 -4.77
N THR A 248 14.73 -26.58 -5.09
CA THR A 248 14.02 -27.77 -4.61
C THR A 248 14.06 -28.92 -5.62
N ARG A 249 14.07 -28.60 -6.92
CA ARG A 249 14.10 -29.60 -7.98
C ARG A 249 14.78 -29.05 -9.22
N ILE A 250 15.56 -29.93 -9.87
CA ILE A 250 16.13 -29.71 -11.19
C ILE A 250 15.81 -30.93 -12.07
N ASP A 251 15.11 -30.70 -13.17
CA ASP A 251 14.93 -31.65 -14.28
C ASP A 251 15.55 -31.01 -15.54
N ALA A 252 16.72 -31.50 -15.94
CA ALA A 252 17.58 -30.85 -16.92
C ALA A 252 16.87 -30.61 -18.25
N GLY A 253 16.82 -29.34 -18.68
CA GLY A 253 16.17 -28.92 -19.92
C GLY A 253 14.64 -28.93 -19.88
N ARG A 254 14.03 -29.16 -18.70
CA ARG A 254 12.58 -29.29 -18.54
C ARG A 254 12.02 -28.40 -17.45
N ALA A 255 12.58 -28.43 -16.23
CA ALA A 255 12.03 -27.65 -15.12
C ALA A 255 13.05 -27.40 -14.02
N ILE A 256 12.99 -26.21 -13.42
CA ILE A 256 13.72 -25.86 -12.20
C ILE A 256 12.77 -25.14 -11.25
N THR A 257 12.74 -25.54 -9.98
CA THR A 257 11.88 -24.94 -8.95
C THR A 257 12.68 -24.63 -7.70
N TRP A 258 12.21 -23.65 -6.93
CA TRP A 258 12.87 -23.18 -5.70
C TRP A 258 11.86 -22.64 -4.69
N HIS A 259 12.31 -22.55 -3.44
CA HIS A 259 11.68 -21.70 -2.42
C HIS A 259 12.44 -20.38 -2.30
N PHE A 260 11.71 -19.30 -2.08
CA PHE A 260 12.33 -18.01 -1.79
C PHE A 260 12.77 -17.96 -0.32
N ALA A 261 13.93 -17.35 -0.09
CA ALA A 261 14.43 -17.02 1.23
C ALA A 261 14.92 -15.57 1.23
N PHE A 262 14.51 -14.81 2.24
CA PHE A 262 14.82 -13.39 2.38
C PHE A 262 15.70 -13.21 3.61
N PRO A 263 17.04 -13.28 3.46
CA PRO A 263 17.97 -13.26 4.60
C PRO A 263 18.07 -11.89 5.28
N ASP A 264 17.55 -10.84 4.65
CA ASP A 264 17.53 -9.48 5.15
C ASP A 264 16.30 -8.72 4.66
N ASP A 265 16.22 -7.45 5.06
CA ASP A 265 15.13 -6.53 4.79
C ASP A 265 15.26 -5.79 3.46
N SER A 266 16.19 -6.15 2.58
CA SER A 266 16.44 -5.36 1.36
C SER A 266 15.23 -5.23 0.45
N VAL A 267 14.39 -6.27 0.34
CA VAL A 267 13.14 -6.23 -0.40
C VAL A 267 12.16 -5.25 0.24
N GLN A 268 11.85 -5.43 1.53
CA GLN A 268 10.87 -4.59 2.26
C GLN A 268 11.34 -3.12 2.34
N ALA A 269 12.65 -2.87 2.47
CA ALA A 269 13.19 -1.52 2.49
C ALA A 269 12.91 -0.73 1.20
N HIS A 270 12.72 -1.42 0.07
CA HIS A 270 12.46 -0.79 -1.24
C HIS A 270 11.00 -0.87 -1.67
N THR A 271 10.26 -1.90 -1.23
CA THR A 271 8.83 -2.02 -1.59
C THR A 271 7.92 -1.34 -0.58
N ASP A 272 8.04 -1.71 0.69
CA ASP A 272 7.25 -1.23 1.83
C ASP A 272 7.82 -1.84 3.12
N ARG A 273 8.09 -1.00 4.12
CA ARG A 273 8.74 -1.38 5.38
C ARG A 273 7.83 -2.18 6.31
N HIS A 274 6.53 -2.01 6.16
CA HIS A 274 5.46 -2.67 6.92
C HIS A 274 5.02 -3.99 6.28
N ILE A 275 5.42 -4.27 5.03
CA ILE A 275 5.08 -5.51 4.31
C ILE A 275 6.33 -6.29 3.95
N SER A 276 6.65 -7.28 4.80
CA SER A 276 7.73 -8.23 4.53
C SER A 276 7.30 -9.30 3.51
N PRO A 277 8.16 -9.69 2.56
CA PRO A 277 7.88 -10.78 1.61
C PRO A 277 7.82 -12.17 2.26
N ASP A 278 8.25 -12.32 3.52
CA ASP A 278 8.02 -13.51 4.36
C ASP A 278 7.43 -13.14 5.73
N GLY A 279 6.47 -12.21 5.70
CA GLY A 279 5.86 -11.64 6.89
C GLY A 279 4.58 -12.31 7.37
N ALA A 280 3.88 -11.58 8.23
CA ALA A 280 2.59 -11.98 8.79
C ALA A 280 1.42 -11.84 7.80
N THR A 281 1.55 -10.99 6.78
CA THR A 281 0.50 -10.67 5.79
C THR A 281 0.76 -11.19 4.40
N LEU A 282 2.03 -11.33 4.02
CA LEU A 282 2.49 -11.78 2.72
C LEU A 282 3.60 -12.81 2.90
N LYS A 283 3.53 -13.90 2.15
CA LYS A 283 4.60 -14.89 2.05
C LYS A 283 4.80 -15.27 0.59
N ILE A 284 5.90 -14.84 -0.01
CA ILE A 284 6.33 -15.30 -1.34
C ILE A 284 7.00 -16.66 -1.13
N ASP A 285 6.35 -17.72 -1.59
CA ASP A 285 6.68 -19.08 -1.17
C ASP A 285 7.65 -19.75 -2.14
N SER A 286 7.26 -19.90 -3.40
CA SER A 286 7.99 -20.69 -4.37
C SER A 286 7.95 -20.11 -5.76
N GLY A 287 8.96 -20.45 -6.55
CA GLY A 287 9.09 -20.03 -7.93
C GLY A 287 9.61 -21.16 -8.81
N GLY A 288 9.45 -21.00 -10.12
CA GLY A 288 9.96 -21.99 -11.04
C GLY A 288 9.90 -21.60 -12.51
N TYR A 289 10.67 -22.33 -13.31
CA TYR A 289 10.57 -22.36 -14.76
C TYR A 289 10.16 -23.73 -15.26
N THR A 290 9.41 -23.76 -16.36
CA THR A 290 9.12 -24.97 -17.12
C THR A 290 9.34 -24.71 -18.60
N LEU A 291 10.01 -25.65 -19.27
CA LEU A 291 10.27 -25.64 -20.70
C LEU A 291 9.47 -26.77 -21.34
N LYS A 292 8.56 -26.41 -22.24
CA LYS A 292 7.81 -27.38 -23.03
C LYS A 292 8.14 -27.20 -24.51
N PRO A 293 8.81 -28.18 -25.16
CA PRO A 293 8.99 -28.15 -26.61
C PRO A 293 7.62 -28.08 -27.31
N VAL A 294 7.48 -27.16 -28.26
CA VAL A 294 6.25 -26.97 -29.06
C VAL A 294 6.52 -27.01 -30.57
N GLY A 295 7.77 -27.22 -30.98
CA GLY A 295 8.18 -27.36 -32.37
C GLY A 295 9.68 -27.60 -32.49
N LYS A 296 10.19 -27.71 -33.72
CA LYS A 296 11.64 -27.77 -33.98
C LYS A 296 12.26 -26.43 -33.57
N ASN A 297 13.20 -26.46 -32.63
CA ASN A 297 13.85 -25.27 -32.05
C ASN A 297 12.85 -24.23 -31.52
N ARG A 298 11.73 -24.69 -30.95
CA ARG A 298 10.72 -23.81 -30.37
C ARG A 298 10.24 -24.35 -29.04
N VAL A 299 10.33 -23.53 -28.01
CA VAL A 299 10.00 -23.88 -26.63
C VAL A 299 9.01 -22.88 -26.06
N ARG A 300 7.97 -23.38 -25.40
CA ARG A 300 7.16 -22.58 -24.49
C ARG A 300 7.87 -22.54 -23.15
N LEU A 301 8.36 -21.36 -22.78
CA LEU A 301 8.96 -21.08 -21.50
C LEU A 301 7.90 -20.48 -20.57
N ARG A 302 7.56 -21.21 -19.51
CA ARG A 302 6.66 -20.79 -18.44
C ARG A 302 7.47 -20.39 -17.21
N ARG A 303 7.09 -19.29 -16.57
CA ARG A 303 7.54 -18.91 -15.22
C ARG A 303 6.33 -18.84 -14.30
N ALA A 304 6.49 -19.32 -13.08
CA ALA A 304 5.47 -19.25 -12.05
C ALA A 304 6.06 -18.73 -10.74
N THR A 305 5.22 -18.06 -9.95
CA THR A 305 5.53 -17.64 -8.58
C THR A 305 4.28 -17.84 -7.73
N SER A 306 4.39 -18.69 -6.72
CA SER A 306 3.34 -18.94 -5.75
C SER A 306 3.59 -18.11 -4.51
N TYR A 307 2.53 -17.47 -4.02
CA TYR A 307 2.58 -16.66 -2.82
C TYR A 307 1.28 -16.81 -2.04
N ARG A 308 1.32 -16.43 -0.78
CA ARG A 308 0.17 -16.44 0.12
C ARG A 308 0.01 -15.05 0.68
N MET A 309 -1.23 -14.62 0.77
CA MET A 309 -1.57 -13.34 1.39
C MET A 309 -2.77 -13.51 2.32
N ARG A 310 -2.83 -12.69 3.36
CA ARG A 310 -4.03 -12.53 4.17
C ARG A 310 -4.48 -11.08 4.12
N THR A 311 -5.67 -10.85 3.58
CA THR A 311 -6.24 -9.52 3.45
C THR A 311 -7.75 -9.63 3.39
N ARG A 312 -8.44 -8.57 3.82
CA ARG A 312 -9.89 -8.44 3.65
C ARG A 312 -10.29 -7.99 2.25
N MET A 313 -9.33 -7.61 1.39
CA MET A 313 -9.57 -7.17 0.01
C MET A 313 -8.77 -8.03 -0.99
N PRO A 314 -9.06 -9.34 -1.08
CA PRO A 314 -8.25 -10.26 -1.86
C PRO A 314 -8.33 -10.04 -3.37
N GLY A 315 -9.41 -9.44 -3.89
CA GLY A 315 -9.47 -9.05 -5.29
C GLY A 315 -8.49 -7.92 -5.61
N TYR A 316 -8.53 -6.85 -4.82
CA TYR A 316 -7.71 -5.66 -5.03
C TYR A 316 -6.21 -5.92 -4.83
N ILE A 317 -5.84 -6.53 -3.70
CA ILE A 317 -4.43 -6.85 -3.42
C ILE A 317 -3.92 -7.98 -4.32
N GLY A 318 -4.79 -8.93 -4.69
CA GLY A 318 -4.46 -9.97 -5.66
C GLY A 318 -4.11 -9.40 -7.03
N TRP A 319 -4.89 -8.43 -7.51
CA TRP A 319 -4.60 -7.73 -8.77
C TRP A 319 -3.25 -7.01 -8.75
N TRP A 320 -2.91 -6.32 -7.65
CA TRP A 320 -1.58 -5.72 -7.50
C TRP A 320 -0.47 -6.76 -7.49
N GLY A 321 -0.67 -7.91 -6.83
CA GLY A 321 0.27 -9.03 -6.91
C GLY A 321 0.49 -9.53 -8.34
N ASP A 322 -0.59 -9.68 -9.12
CA ASP A 322 -0.54 -10.08 -10.53
C ASP A 322 0.20 -9.07 -11.41
N VAL A 323 0.06 -7.77 -11.14
CA VAL A 323 0.78 -6.69 -11.83
C VAL A 323 2.26 -6.70 -11.45
N LEU A 324 2.57 -6.59 -10.15
CA LEU A 324 3.94 -6.43 -9.65
C LEU A 324 4.82 -7.64 -9.97
N LEU A 325 4.34 -8.85 -9.65
CA LEU A 325 5.10 -10.06 -9.98
C LEU A 325 5.04 -10.36 -11.47
N GLY A 326 3.92 -10.08 -12.12
CA GLY A 326 3.73 -10.31 -13.56
C GLY A 326 4.70 -9.53 -14.42
N ASP A 327 4.83 -8.23 -14.17
CA ASP A 327 5.76 -7.34 -14.88
C ASP A 327 7.21 -7.82 -14.75
N VAL A 328 7.62 -8.21 -13.53
CA VAL A 328 8.95 -8.77 -13.29
C VAL A 328 9.14 -10.09 -14.05
N GLN A 329 8.15 -10.98 -14.02
CA GLN A 329 8.21 -12.25 -14.74
C GLN A 329 8.31 -12.02 -16.25
N GLU A 330 7.47 -11.15 -16.82
CA GLU A 330 7.46 -10.82 -18.25
C GLU A 330 8.79 -10.22 -18.68
N ASN A 331 9.36 -9.31 -17.88
CA ASN A 331 10.63 -8.70 -18.19
C ASN A 331 11.75 -9.75 -18.26
N ILE A 332 11.84 -10.65 -17.27
CA ILE A 332 12.85 -11.71 -17.26
C ILE A 332 12.65 -12.70 -18.41
N LEU A 333 11.40 -13.06 -18.73
CA LEU A 333 11.09 -13.92 -19.87
C LEU A 333 11.49 -13.27 -21.20
N ALA A 334 11.29 -11.95 -21.34
CA ALA A 334 11.74 -11.20 -22.52
C ALA A 334 13.27 -11.24 -22.66
N VAL A 335 14.01 -10.96 -21.57
CA VAL A 335 15.49 -11.03 -21.57
C VAL A 335 15.98 -12.43 -21.98
N VAL A 336 15.41 -13.49 -21.40
CA VAL A 336 15.80 -14.87 -21.72
C VAL A 336 15.50 -15.21 -23.17
N ARG A 337 14.33 -14.82 -23.67
CA ARG A 337 13.94 -15.04 -25.07
C ARG A 337 14.92 -14.37 -26.02
N ASP A 338 15.13 -13.06 -25.85
CA ASP A 338 15.91 -12.26 -26.79
C ASP A 338 17.37 -12.75 -26.84
N ARG A 339 17.95 -13.13 -25.68
CA ARG A 339 19.28 -13.77 -25.61
C ARG A 339 19.33 -15.14 -26.27
N ALA A 340 18.32 -15.98 -26.04
CA ALA A 340 18.28 -17.33 -26.59
C ALA A 340 18.18 -17.30 -28.12
N GLU A 341 17.30 -16.46 -28.66
CA GLU A 341 17.08 -16.33 -30.10
C GLU A 341 18.30 -15.73 -30.81
N ALA A 342 18.95 -14.71 -30.22
CA ALA A 342 20.20 -14.18 -30.74
C ALA A 342 21.31 -15.24 -30.80
N ARG A 343 21.41 -16.09 -29.77
CA ARG A 343 22.38 -17.20 -29.75
C ARG A 343 22.05 -18.27 -30.78
N SER A 344 20.78 -18.63 -30.95
CA SER A 344 20.34 -19.58 -31.97
C SER A 344 20.61 -19.07 -33.38
N ALA A 345 20.36 -17.78 -33.65
CA ALA A 345 20.69 -17.15 -34.93
C ALA A 345 22.21 -17.17 -35.21
N ALA A 346 23.03 -16.84 -34.21
CA ALA A 346 24.49 -16.88 -34.35
C ALA A 346 25.03 -18.30 -34.61
N LEU A 347 24.42 -19.33 -34.01
CA LEU A 347 24.77 -20.73 -34.27
C LEU A 347 24.39 -21.15 -35.69
N ALA A 348 23.21 -20.74 -36.18
CA ALA A 348 22.78 -21.04 -37.54
C ALA A 348 23.72 -20.45 -38.61
N ILE A 349 24.29 -19.27 -38.37
CA ILE A 349 25.27 -18.65 -39.28
C ILE A 349 26.61 -19.42 -39.30
N ARG A 350 27.03 -20.01 -38.18
CA ARG A 350 28.33 -20.70 -38.05
C ARG A 350 28.33 -22.13 -38.59
N THR A 351 27.17 -22.74 -38.77
CA THR A 351 27.00 -24.02 -39.47
C THR A 351 26.18 -23.80 -40.74
N PRO A 352 26.76 -23.18 -41.80
CA PRO A 352 26.14 -23.24 -43.11
C PRO A 352 26.15 -24.71 -43.56
N ASN A 353 24.97 -25.19 -44.00
CA ASN A 353 24.75 -26.55 -44.50
C ASN A 353 25.80 -27.01 -45.51
#